data_AF-A0A8H6AYN1-F1
#
_entry.id   AF-A0A8H6AYN1-F1
#
_cell.length_a   1.000
_cell.length_b   1.000
_cell.length_c   1.000
_cell.angle_alpha   90.00
_cell.angle_beta   90.00
_cell.angle_gamma   90.00
#
_symmetry.space_group_name_H-M   'P 1'
#
loop_
_entity.id
_entity.type
_entity.pdbx_description
1 polymer ?
#
loop_
_entity_poly.entity_id
_entity_poly.type
_entity_poly.pdbx_seq_one_letter_code
_entity_poly.pdbx_strand_id
1 'polypeptide(L)'
;MKNVQSHTLLESLMNNHKELGSTYTEKSIGTTIIFTIDPQNLQTYHRTNFRDYGVHRLRKKAFCPLLGDGVFSTDGSFWEHSRALIRPTFTRVNVANFPAFEIHLQKFLKLIPRDGRTVNLSPLLDDLFLDTSTEFIFGESVKALDKSSDEASESHKFLNSFNHA
;
A
#
# COMPACT_ATOMS: atom_id res chain seq x y z
N MET A 1 11.96 0.22 19.49
CA MET A 1 11.37 -1.14 19.40
C MET A 1 10.23 -1.39 20.39
N LYS A 2 10.28 -0.86 21.63
CA LYS A 2 9.17 -1.03 22.61
C LYS A 2 7.80 -0.59 22.08
N ASN A 3 7.69 0.56 21.40
CA ASN A 3 6.40 1.10 20.95
C ASN A 3 5.81 0.34 19.75
N VAL A 4 6.64 -0.39 18.99
CA VAL A 4 6.20 -1.29 17.92
C VAL A 4 5.56 -2.54 18.52
N GLN A 5 6.17 -3.10 19.57
CA GLN A 5 5.67 -4.28 20.27
C GLN A 5 4.41 -3.98 21.11
N SER A 6 4.22 -2.73 21.55
CA SER A 6 3.04 -2.32 22.32
C SER A 6 1.92 -1.70 21.47
N HIS A 7 2.01 -1.76 20.13
CA HIS A 7 1.02 -1.19 19.19
C HIS A 7 0.73 0.32 19.38
N THR A 8 1.67 1.07 19.96
CA THR A 8 1.50 2.50 20.30
C THR A 8 2.38 3.43 19.46
N LEU A 9 2.96 2.92 18.37
CA LEU A 9 3.89 3.68 17.53
C LEU A 9 3.28 4.99 17.01
N LEU A 10 2.06 4.94 16.44
CA LEU A 10 1.40 6.11 15.90
C LEU A 10 1.14 7.16 16.99
N GLU A 11 0.58 6.73 18.12
CA GLU A 11 0.32 7.61 19.28
C GLU A 11 1.61 8.25 19.80
N SER A 12 2.69 7.47 19.86
CA SER A 12 4.01 7.97 20.26
C SER A 12 4.53 9.04 19.30
N LEU A 13 4.44 8.81 17.99
CA LEU A 13 4.85 9.79 16.97
C LEU A 13 4.03 11.07 17.07
N MET A 14 2.71 10.95 17.27
CA MET A 14 1.83 12.09 17.47
C MET A 14 2.18 12.88 18.73
N ASN A 15 2.46 12.20 19.84
CA ASN A 15 2.85 12.84 21.09
C ASN A 15 4.21 13.54 20.98
N ASN A 16 5.19 12.92 20.31
CA ASN A 16 6.48 13.55 20.03
C ASN A 16 6.32 14.88 19.27
N HIS A 17 5.42 14.95 18.28
CA HIS A 17 5.14 16.20 17.57
C HIS A 17 4.46 17.26 18.44
N LYS A 18 3.66 16.86 19.44
CA LYS A 18 3.08 17.79 20.42
C LYS A 18 4.14 18.35 21.35
N GLU A 19 5.11 17.53 21.76
CA GLU A 19 6.13 17.91 22.76
C GLU A 19 7.35 18.61 22.15
N LEU A 20 7.83 18.12 21.00
CA LEU A 20 9.07 18.57 20.36
C LEU A 20 8.83 19.55 19.19
N GLY A 21 7.58 19.72 18.79
CA GLY A 21 7.15 20.63 17.72
C GLY A 21 7.00 19.95 16.35
N SER A 22 6.77 20.80 15.33
CA SER A 22 6.45 20.35 13.97
C SER A 22 7.60 19.59 13.30
N THR A 23 8.84 19.88 13.66
CA THR A 23 10.04 19.22 13.13
C THR A 23 11.03 18.94 14.24
N TYR A 24 11.45 17.68 14.37
CA TYR A 24 12.44 17.26 15.35
C TYR A 24 13.36 16.18 14.79
N THR A 25 14.46 15.93 15.49
CA THR A 25 15.45 14.92 15.10
C THR A 25 15.56 13.84 16.17
N GLU A 26 15.65 12.59 15.75
CA GLU A 26 15.95 11.44 16.60
C GLU A 26 17.20 10.72 16.08
N LYS A 27 18.06 10.25 16.99
CA LYS A 27 19.15 9.35 16.63
C LYS A 27 18.70 7.91 16.87
N SER A 28 18.55 7.14 15.80
CA SER A 28 18.13 5.74 15.86
C SER A 28 19.10 4.88 15.06
N ILE A 29 19.64 3.82 15.70
CA ILE A 29 20.54 2.81 15.08
C ILE A 29 21.66 3.48 14.26
N GLY A 30 22.38 4.42 14.87
CA GLY A 30 23.50 5.13 14.23
C GLY A 30 23.12 6.09 13.10
N THR A 31 21.83 6.28 12.84
CA THR A 31 21.30 7.17 11.80
C THR A 31 20.51 8.31 12.43
N THR A 32 20.69 9.51 11.88
CA THR A 32 19.86 10.66 12.23
C THR A 32 18.59 10.62 11.40
N ILE A 33 17.44 10.53 12.06
CA ILE A 33 16.12 10.57 11.43
C ILE A 33 15.49 11.92 11.75
N ILE A 34 15.00 12.59 10.72
CA ILE A 34 14.25 13.84 10.85
C ILE A 34 12.76 13.50 10.70
N PHE A 35 11.98 13.87 11.70
CA PHE A 35 10.53 13.78 11.67
C PHE A 35 9.96 15.16 11.42
N THR A 36 9.04 15.29 10.47
CA THR A 36 8.40 16.58 10.17
C THR A 36 6.95 16.41 9.77
N ILE A 37 6.09 17.25 10.35
CA ILE A 37 4.71 17.51 9.92
C ILE A 37 4.56 18.95 9.41
N ASP A 38 5.67 19.66 9.23
CA ASP A 38 5.66 21.03 8.75
C ASP A 38 5.26 21.08 7.25
N PRO A 39 4.19 21.80 6.88
CA PRO A 39 3.73 21.85 5.49
C PRO A 39 4.79 22.35 4.50
N GLN A 40 5.66 23.29 4.91
CA GLN A 40 6.71 23.83 4.03
C GLN A 40 7.79 22.79 3.77
N ASN A 41 8.16 22.00 4.78
CA ASN A 41 9.12 20.90 4.61
C ASN A 41 8.53 19.80 3.72
N LEU A 42 7.26 19.44 3.93
CA LEU A 42 6.56 18.46 3.09
C LEU A 42 6.47 18.94 1.64
N GLN A 43 6.16 20.21 1.41
CA GLN A 43 6.14 20.80 0.06
C GLN A 43 7.53 20.81 -0.58
N THR A 44 8.57 21.08 0.19
CA THR A 44 9.95 21.10 -0.29
C THR A 44 10.38 19.71 -0.77
N TYR A 45 10.16 18.68 0.04
CA TYR A 45 10.48 17.28 -0.30
C TYR A 45 9.63 16.74 -1.45
N HIS A 46 8.33 17.03 -1.49
CA HIS A 46 7.43 16.46 -2.51
C HIS A 46 7.38 17.24 -3.82
N ARG A 47 7.76 18.51 -3.84
CA ARG A 47 7.55 19.38 -5.01
C ARG A 47 8.74 20.27 -5.33
N THR A 48 9.12 21.19 -4.44
CA THR A 48 10.03 22.29 -4.79
C THR A 48 11.45 21.79 -5.09
N ASN A 49 11.95 20.89 -4.25
CA ASN A 49 13.30 20.34 -4.31
C ASN A 49 13.28 18.81 -4.47
N PHE A 50 12.28 18.27 -5.18
CA PHE A 50 12.07 16.82 -5.28
C PHE A 50 13.33 16.04 -5.68
N ARG A 51 14.18 16.61 -6.55
CA ARG A 51 15.42 15.98 -7.02
C ARG A 51 16.52 15.85 -5.96
N ASP A 52 16.45 16.63 -4.88
CA ASP A 52 17.41 16.58 -3.78
C ASP A 52 17.12 15.42 -2.81
N TYR A 53 15.98 14.75 -2.99
CA TYR A 53 15.52 13.68 -2.13
C TYR A 53 15.20 12.41 -2.92
N GLY A 54 15.25 11.27 -2.23
CA GLY A 54 14.99 9.97 -2.82
C GLY A 54 14.57 8.93 -1.79
N VAL A 55 14.37 7.69 -2.24
CA VAL A 55 14.09 6.56 -1.36
C VAL A 55 15.33 6.22 -0.54
N HIS A 56 15.14 6.09 0.77
CA HIS A 56 16.24 5.71 1.64
C HIS A 56 16.81 4.34 1.24
N ARG A 57 18.13 4.14 1.35
CA ARG A 57 18.81 2.89 0.93
C ARG A 57 18.21 1.63 1.57
N LEU A 58 17.68 1.75 2.78
CA LEU A 58 16.98 0.64 3.45
C LEU A 58 15.70 0.24 2.73
N ARG A 59 14.96 1.18 2.12
CA ARG A 59 13.76 0.88 1.34
C ARG A 59 14.09 0.01 0.14
N LYS A 60 15.14 0.32 -0.62
CA LYS A 60 15.58 -0.56 -1.72
C LYS A 60 15.87 -1.97 -1.22
N LYS A 61 16.61 -2.12 -0.10
CA LYS A 61 16.92 -3.44 0.48
C LYS A 61 15.67 -4.20 0.92
N ALA A 62 14.69 -3.51 1.49
CA ALA A 62 13.46 -4.13 2.00
C ALA A 62 12.50 -4.55 0.86
N PHE A 63 12.35 -3.71 -0.17
CA PHE A 63 11.34 -3.92 -1.22
C PHE A 63 11.86 -4.69 -2.44
N CYS A 64 13.17 -4.65 -2.73
CA CYS A 64 13.74 -5.29 -3.92
C CYS A 64 13.50 -6.81 -4.00
N PRO A 65 13.57 -7.60 -2.91
CA PRO A 65 13.30 -9.04 -2.99
C PRO A 65 11.89 -9.40 -3.51
N LEU A 66 10.90 -8.53 -3.27
CA LEU A 66 9.52 -8.76 -3.68
C LEU A 66 9.18 -8.04 -5.00
N LEU A 67 9.55 -6.76 -5.12
CA LEU A 67 9.11 -5.88 -6.20
C LEU A 67 10.20 -5.56 -7.24
N GLY A 68 11.43 -6.01 -7.01
CA GLY A 68 12.58 -5.69 -7.85
C GLY A 68 12.90 -4.20 -7.88
N ASP A 69 13.56 -3.77 -8.95
CA ASP A 69 13.84 -2.37 -9.25
C ASP A 69 12.65 -1.76 -10.00
N GLY A 70 12.01 -0.75 -9.40
CA GLY A 70 10.83 -0.08 -9.97
C GLY A 70 10.41 1.14 -9.17
N VAL A 71 9.16 1.55 -9.33
CA VAL A 71 8.62 2.79 -8.75
C VAL A 71 8.65 2.88 -7.22
N PHE A 72 8.82 1.75 -6.51
CA PHE A 72 8.88 1.72 -5.05
C PHE A 72 10.30 1.65 -4.47
N SER A 73 11.30 1.30 -5.29
CA SER A 73 12.64 0.88 -4.83
C SER A 73 13.79 1.67 -5.45
N THR A 74 13.51 2.56 -6.41
CA THR A 74 14.51 3.31 -7.17
C THR A 74 14.24 4.81 -7.19
N ASP A 75 15.27 5.58 -7.58
CA ASP A 75 15.23 7.05 -7.73
C ASP A 75 15.76 7.46 -9.12
N GLY A 76 15.61 8.75 -9.44
CA GLY A 76 16.21 9.36 -10.63
C GLY A 76 15.60 8.88 -11.95
N SER A 77 16.42 8.83 -13.00
CA SER A 77 15.96 8.54 -14.37
C SER A 77 15.30 7.16 -14.52
N PHE A 78 15.77 6.17 -13.78
CA PHE A 78 15.16 4.83 -13.79
C PHE A 78 13.75 4.86 -13.19
N TRP A 79 13.58 5.56 -12.06
CA TRP A 79 12.25 5.77 -11.47
C TRP A 79 11.33 6.54 -12.41
N GLU A 80 11.82 7.62 -13.04
CA GLU A 80 11.06 8.42 -14.01
C GLU A 80 10.57 7.55 -15.18
N HIS A 81 11.47 6.72 -15.73
CA HIS A 81 11.16 5.79 -16.81
C HIS A 81 10.13 4.74 -16.38
N SER A 82 10.37 4.03 -15.26
CA SER A 82 9.44 3.03 -14.72
C SER A 82 8.05 3.63 -14.48
N ARG A 83 7.98 4.84 -13.89
CA ARG A 83 6.72 5.55 -13.65
C ARG A 83 6.00 5.92 -14.94
N ALA A 84 6.74 6.34 -15.97
CA ALA A 84 6.18 6.69 -17.27
C ALA A 84 5.49 5.49 -17.94
N LEU A 85 6.01 4.27 -17.72
CA LEU A 85 5.43 3.03 -18.27
C LEU A 85 4.08 2.66 -17.62
N ILE A 86 3.96 2.79 -16.30
CA ILE A 86 2.72 2.43 -15.57
C ILE A 86 1.67 3.54 -15.51
N ARG A 87 2.08 4.80 -15.65
CA ARG A 87 1.15 5.95 -15.59
C ARG A 87 -0.09 5.83 -16.50
N PRO A 88 -0.01 5.30 -17.74
CA PRO A 88 -1.18 5.12 -18.60
C PRO A 88 -2.24 4.17 -18.02
N THR A 89 -1.84 3.16 -17.23
CA THR A 89 -2.77 2.23 -16.56
C THR A 89 -3.69 2.99 -15.59
N PHE A 90 -3.18 4.04 -14.94
CA PHE A 90 -3.91 4.87 -13.98
C PHE A 90 -4.63 6.06 -14.60
N THR A 91 -4.94 6.02 -15.91
CA THR A 91 -5.79 7.04 -16.52
C THR A 91 -7.21 6.99 -15.96
N ARG A 92 -7.89 8.13 -15.96
CA ARG A 92 -9.27 8.24 -15.43
C ARG A 92 -10.24 7.24 -16.06
N VAL A 93 -10.05 6.91 -17.34
CA VAL A 93 -10.88 5.94 -18.07
C VAL A 93 -10.72 4.53 -17.48
N ASN A 94 -9.49 4.12 -17.18
CA ASN A 94 -9.24 2.81 -16.59
C ASN A 94 -9.65 2.74 -15.11
N VAL A 95 -9.42 3.82 -14.35
CA VAL A 95 -9.76 3.88 -12.91
C VAL A 95 -11.27 3.93 -12.69
N ALA A 96 -12.03 4.50 -13.63
CA ALA A 96 -13.49 4.60 -13.56
C ALA A 96 -14.21 3.44 -14.28
N ASN A 97 -13.58 2.26 -14.40
CA ASN A 97 -14.25 1.07 -14.92
C ASN A 97 -15.22 0.48 -13.89
N PHE A 98 -16.28 1.24 -13.59
CA PHE A 98 -17.35 0.83 -12.69
C PHE A 98 -18.06 -0.46 -13.12
N PRO A 99 -18.27 -0.76 -14.43
CA PRO A 99 -18.85 -2.04 -14.82
C PRO A 99 -18.03 -3.25 -14.37
N ALA A 100 -16.70 -3.21 -14.50
CA ALA A 100 -15.84 -4.29 -14.01
C ALA A 100 -15.87 -4.39 -12.48
N PHE A 101 -15.83 -3.24 -11.78
CA PHE A 101 -15.95 -3.22 -10.32
C PHE A 101 -17.29 -3.79 -9.83
N GLU A 102 -18.40 -3.47 -10.50
CA GLU A 102 -19.74 -3.93 -10.15
C GLU A 102 -19.84 -5.45 -10.18
N ILE A 103 -19.18 -6.11 -11.14
CA ILE A 103 -19.16 -7.59 -11.22
C ILE A 103 -18.57 -8.18 -9.94
N HIS A 104 -17.43 -7.67 -9.48
CA HIS A 104 -16.78 -8.12 -8.24
C HIS A 104 -17.57 -7.73 -7.00
N LEU A 105 -18.13 -6.53 -6.96
CA LEU A 105 -18.97 -6.08 -5.86
C LEU A 105 -20.18 -6.99 -5.68
N GLN A 106 -20.85 -7.39 -6.77
CA GLN A 106 -21.99 -8.31 -6.72
C GLN A 106 -21.59 -9.70 -6.22
N LYS A 107 -20.39 -10.20 -6.58
CA LYS A 107 -19.86 -11.44 -6.00
C LYS A 107 -19.64 -11.29 -4.50
N PHE A 108 -18.93 -10.25 -4.08
CA PHE A 108 -18.70 -9.91 -2.67
C PHE A 108 -20.01 -9.84 -1.86
N LEU A 109 -21.02 -9.11 -2.34
CA LEU A 109 -22.30 -8.98 -1.65
C LEU A 109 -23.06 -10.30 -1.50
N LYS A 110 -22.89 -11.26 -2.42
CA LYS A 110 -23.47 -12.60 -2.29
C LYS A 110 -22.79 -13.46 -1.22
N LEU A 111 -21.53 -13.15 -0.88
CA LEU A 111 -20.79 -13.86 0.16
C LEU A 111 -21.18 -13.44 1.57
N ILE A 112 -21.78 -12.25 1.74
CA ILE A 112 -22.22 -11.73 3.03
C ILE A 112 -23.50 -12.46 3.49
N PRO A 113 -23.50 -13.16 4.63
CA PRO A 113 -24.69 -13.76 5.21
C PRO A 113 -25.80 -12.73 5.48
N ARG A 114 -27.04 -13.10 5.17
CA ARG A 114 -28.24 -12.27 5.41
C ARG A 114 -29.06 -12.72 6.63
N ASP A 115 -28.48 -13.58 7.46
CA ASP A 115 -29.12 -14.21 8.62
C ASP A 115 -29.04 -13.36 9.90
N GLY A 116 -28.59 -12.11 9.79
CA GLY A 116 -28.50 -11.16 10.90
C GLY A 116 -27.32 -11.38 11.85
N ARG A 117 -26.41 -12.32 11.54
CA ARG A 117 -25.21 -12.56 12.35
C ARG A 117 -24.15 -11.49 12.12
N THR A 118 -23.27 -11.32 13.10
CA THR A 118 -22.05 -10.53 12.92
C THR A 118 -21.11 -11.21 11.94
N VAL A 119 -20.60 -10.45 10.97
CA VAL A 119 -19.70 -10.93 9.91
C VAL A 119 -18.40 -10.15 9.99
N ASN A 120 -17.27 -10.87 9.96
CA ASN A 120 -15.97 -10.23 9.75
C ASN A 120 -15.81 -9.93 8.25
N LEU A 121 -15.87 -8.65 7.88
CA LEU A 121 -15.75 -8.22 6.48
C LEU A 121 -14.31 -8.16 5.98
N SER A 122 -13.31 -8.14 6.86
CA SER A 122 -11.91 -7.94 6.45
C SER A 122 -11.44 -8.94 5.40
N PRO A 123 -11.64 -10.28 5.58
CA PRO A 123 -11.19 -11.24 4.56
C PRO A 123 -11.91 -11.06 3.23
N LEU A 124 -13.22 -10.77 3.26
CA LEU A 124 -14.01 -10.56 2.05
C LEU A 124 -13.61 -9.27 1.32
N LEU A 125 -13.19 -8.24 2.05
CA LEU A 125 -12.68 -7.00 1.49
C LEU A 125 -11.29 -7.18 0.88
N ASP A 126 -10.44 -8.02 1.49
CA ASP A 126 -9.14 -8.40 0.92
C ASP A 126 -9.33 -9.14 -0.41
N ASP A 127 -10.27 -10.09 -0.48
CA ASP A 127 -10.61 -10.81 -1.72
C ASP A 127 -11.14 -9.85 -2.80
N LEU A 128 -12.07 -8.95 -2.43
CA LEU A 128 -12.60 -7.93 -3.33
C LEU A 128 -11.50 -7.00 -3.84
N PHE A 129 -10.61 -6.55 -2.95
CA PHE A 129 -9.47 -5.70 -3.32
C PHE A 129 -8.53 -6.43 -4.28
N LEU A 130 -8.24 -7.70 -4.04
CA LEU A 130 -7.33 -8.48 -4.88
C LEU A 130 -7.91 -8.70 -6.27
N ASP A 131 -9.20 -9.08 -6.37
CA ASP A 131 -9.86 -9.29 -7.65
C ASP A 131 -9.97 -8.01 -8.49
N THR A 132 -10.37 -6.91 -7.85
CA THR A 132 -10.48 -5.61 -8.53
C THR A 132 -9.12 -5.04 -8.93
N SER A 133 -8.09 -5.19 -8.09
CA SER A 133 -6.75 -4.68 -8.38
C SER A 133 -6.05 -5.49 -9.47
N THR A 134 -6.18 -6.81 -9.46
CA THR A 134 -5.56 -7.67 -10.48
C THR A 134 -6.22 -7.48 -11.83
N GLU A 135 -7.55 -7.37 -11.89
CA GLU A 135 -8.24 -7.04 -13.15
C GLU A 135 -7.88 -5.65 -13.65
N PHE A 136 -7.74 -4.67 -12.75
CA PHE A 136 -7.33 -3.32 -13.12
C PHE A 136 -5.89 -3.26 -13.66
N ILE A 137 -4.93 -3.96 -13.03
CA ILE A 137 -3.51 -3.89 -13.37
C ILE A 137 -3.15 -4.80 -14.55
N PHE A 138 -3.70 -6.02 -14.57
CA PHE A 138 -3.32 -7.08 -15.51
C PHE A 138 -4.40 -7.39 -16.56
N GLY A 139 -5.61 -6.84 -16.42
CA GLY A 139 -6.75 -7.14 -17.28
C GLY A 139 -7.50 -8.41 -16.91
N GLU A 140 -7.05 -9.14 -15.89
CA GLU A 140 -7.65 -10.40 -15.44
C GLU A 140 -7.69 -10.49 -13.90
N SER A 141 -8.83 -10.93 -13.37
CA SER A 141 -9.02 -11.19 -11.94
C SER A 141 -8.48 -12.57 -11.57
N VAL A 142 -7.87 -12.67 -10.39
CA VAL A 142 -7.40 -13.96 -9.80
C VAL A 142 -8.53 -14.78 -9.16
N LYS A 143 -9.76 -14.27 -9.19
CA LYS A 143 -10.99 -14.90 -8.71
C LYS A 143 -10.93 -15.34 -7.26
N ALA A 144 -10.34 -14.53 -6.39
CA ALA A 144 -10.28 -14.76 -4.95
C ALA A 144 -11.68 -14.94 -4.32
N LEU A 145 -12.69 -14.23 -4.84
CA LEU A 145 -14.08 -14.33 -4.39
C LEU A 145 -14.79 -15.65 -4.80
N ASP A 146 -14.20 -16.46 -5.69
CA ASP A 146 -14.81 -17.69 -6.18
C ASP A 146 -14.46 -18.88 -5.25
N LYS A 147 -15.37 -19.22 -4.32
CA LYS A 147 -15.22 -20.22 -3.24
C LYS A 147 -14.72 -21.64 -3.60
N SER A 148 -14.52 -21.99 -4.87
CA SER A 148 -14.29 -23.37 -5.30
C SER A 148 -13.33 -23.53 -6.48
N SER A 149 -12.42 -22.59 -6.72
CA SER A 149 -11.38 -22.71 -7.76
C SER A 149 -10.01 -22.98 -7.15
N ASP A 150 -9.15 -23.71 -7.88
CA ASP A 150 -7.73 -23.86 -7.51
C ASP A 150 -7.02 -22.48 -7.46
N GLU A 151 -7.44 -21.54 -8.32
CA GLU A 151 -6.98 -20.14 -8.34
C GLU A 151 -7.31 -19.38 -7.05
N ALA A 152 -8.49 -19.62 -6.46
CA ALA A 152 -8.84 -19.05 -5.17
C ALA A 152 -7.91 -19.58 -4.07
N SER A 153 -7.57 -20.88 -4.07
CA SER A 153 -6.65 -21.46 -3.08
C SER A 153 -5.28 -20.77 -3.07
N GLU A 154 -4.70 -20.52 -4.26
CA GLU A 154 -3.42 -19.79 -4.37
C GLU A 154 -3.56 -18.31 -3.97
N SER A 155 -4.67 -17.67 -4.33
CA SER A 155 -4.96 -16.28 -3.94
C SER A 155 -5.02 -16.13 -2.42
N HIS A 156 -5.67 -17.07 -1.72
CA HIS A 156 -5.72 -17.08 -0.25
C HIS A 156 -4.35 -17.35 0.39
N LYS A 157 -3.49 -18.20 -0.22
CA LYS A 157 -2.11 -18.38 0.25
C LYS A 157 -1.30 -17.09 0.13
N PHE A 158 -1.46 -16.38 -0.98
CA PHE A 158 -0.84 -15.07 -1.18
C PHE A 158 -1.32 -14.07 -0.13
N LEU A 159 -2.65 -13.90 0.04
CA LEU A 159 -3.23 -12.97 1.02
C LEU A 159 -2.80 -13.30 2.44
N ASN A 160 -2.79 -14.57 2.82
CA ASN A 160 -2.30 -15.00 4.14
C ASN A 160 -0.83 -14.63 4.34
N SER A 161 0.02 -14.84 3.33
CA SER A 161 1.43 -14.48 3.40
C SER A 161 1.64 -12.97 3.46
N PHE A 162 0.87 -12.21 2.67
CA PHE A 162 0.94 -10.75 2.59
C PHE A 162 0.50 -10.09 3.90
N ASN A 163 -0.58 -10.58 4.53
CA ASN A 163 -1.12 -10.02 5.77
C ASN A 163 -0.28 -10.35 7.02
N HIS A 164 0.65 -11.31 6.93
CA HIS A 164 1.50 -11.73 8.05
C HIS A 164 2.99 -11.35 7.88
N ALA A 165 3.35 -10.67 6.79
CA ALA A 165 4.71 -10.14 6.55
C ALA A 165 4.95 -8.83 7.29
#